data_AF-A0A9E2LMB7-F1
#
_entry.id   AF-A0A9E2LMB7-F1
#
_cell.length_a   1.000
_cell.length_b   1.000
_cell.length_c   1.000
_cell.angle_alpha   90.00
_cell.angle_beta   90.00
_cell.angle_gamma   90.00
#
_symmetry.space_group_name_H-M   'P 1'
#
loop_
_entity.id
_entity.type
_entity.pdbx_description
1 polymer ?
#
loop_
_entity_poly.entity_id
_entity_poly.type
_entity_poly.pdbx_seq_one_letter_code
_entity_poly.pdbx_strand_id
1 'polypeptide(L)'
;MAIKQKPVEQKSKLLEVLTTEYKWENLLLGVLATLSGALAMMIISGSTLLQINENFPILGQGNNGIIFAWVLFAISIFGLILVVYPFFLPAIPELKKITWPSWPKFLDHGVRVLIFLFILTGMLLLYDILIIRLLGDIL
;
A
#
# COMPACT_ATOMS: atom_id res chain seq x y z
N MET A 1 37.14 -26.38 -39.14
CA MET A 1 37.31 -25.29 -38.16
C MET A 1 36.00 -25.10 -37.42
N ALA A 2 35.98 -25.29 -36.10
CA ALA A 2 34.79 -25.08 -35.28
C ALA A 2 34.57 -23.58 -35.06
N ILE A 3 33.38 -23.09 -35.40
CA ILE A 3 32.97 -21.71 -35.19
C ILE A 3 32.70 -21.55 -33.69
N LYS A 4 33.59 -20.84 -32.98
CA LYS A 4 33.38 -20.47 -31.58
C LYS A 4 32.18 -19.53 -31.48
N GLN A 5 31.05 -20.03 -30.98
CA GLN A 5 29.90 -19.20 -30.60
C GLN A 5 30.30 -18.36 -29.39
N LYS A 6 30.16 -17.02 -29.49
CA LYS A 6 30.36 -16.11 -28.36
C LYS A 6 29.28 -16.37 -27.30
N PRO A 7 29.60 -16.38 -26.00
CA PRO A 7 28.59 -16.50 -24.95
C PRO A 7 27.72 -15.25 -24.95
N VAL A 8 26.43 -15.41 -25.23
CA VAL A 8 25.44 -14.35 -25.07
C VAL A 8 25.20 -14.22 -23.57
N GLU A 9 25.76 -13.17 -22.95
CA GLU A 9 25.51 -12.84 -21.55
C GLU A 9 24.00 -12.71 -21.33
N GLN A 10 23.43 -13.58 -20.49
CA GLN A 10 22.05 -13.49 -20.03
C GLN A 10 21.92 -12.26 -19.12
N LYS A 11 21.75 -11.08 -19.72
CA LYS A 11 21.33 -9.91 -18.95
C LYS A 11 19.98 -10.23 -18.32
N SER A 12 19.86 -9.98 -17.02
CA SER A 12 18.64 -10.22 -16.26
C SER A 12 17.47 -9.50 -16.94
N LYS A 13 16.48 -10.26 -17.42
CA LYS A 13 15.28 -9.71 -18.10
C LYS A 13 14.58 -8.63 -17.26
N LEU A 14 14.72 -8.70 -15.94
CA LEU A 14 14.21 -7.67 -15.02
C LEU A 14 14.93 -6.33 -15.19
N LEU A 15 16.26 -6.33 -15.35
CA LEU A 15 17.02 -5.10 -15.60
C LEU A 15 16.71 -4.54 -16.99
N GLU A 16 16.56 -5.39 -17.99
CA GLU A 16 16.19 -4.95 -19.33
C GLU A 16 14.81 -4.28 -19.32
N VAL A 17 13.80 -4.91 -18.72
CA VAL A 17 12.44 -4.36 -18.57
C VAL A 17 12.43 -3.06 -17.76
N LEU A 18 13.16 -3.00 -16.64
CA LEU A 18 13.26 -1.77 -15.83
C LEU A 18 13.95 -0.62 -16.55
N THR A 19 14.84 -0.89 -17.50
CA THR A 19 15.62 0.16 -18.19
C THR A 19 15.05 0.53 -19.55
N THR A 20 14.34 -0.37 -20.24
CA THR A 20 13.77 -0.11 -21.58
C THR A 20 12.30 0.31 -21.55
N GLU A 21 11.49 -0.17 -20.60
CA GLU A 21 10.08 0.23 -20.50
C GLU A 21 9.86 1.37 -19.48
N TYR A 22 10.72 1.48 -18.47
CA TYR A 22 10.57 2.49 -17.43
C TYR A 22 11.44 3.71 -17.69
N LYS A 23 10.79 4.85 -17.96
CA LYS A 23 11.48 6.15 -17.88
C LYS A 23 11.97 6.32 -16.45
N TRP A 24 13.29 6.39 -16.26
CA TRP A 24 13.92 6.69 -14.96
C TRP A 24 13.29 7.91 -14.27
N GLU A 25 12.82 8.87 -15.07
CA GLU A 25 12.05 10.04 -14.63
C GLU A 25 10.82 9.66 -13.81
N ASN A 26 10.05 8.65 -14.23
CA ASN A 26 8.85 8.20 -13.51
C ASN A 26 9.21 7.51 -12.19
N LEU A 27 10.29 6.73 -12.19
CA LEU A 27 10.78 6.06 -10.98
C LEU A 27 11.25 7.08 -9.94
N LEU A 28 12.01 8.09 -10.38
CA LEU A 28 12.45 9.20 -9.54
C LEU A 28 11.25 10.02 -9.02
N LEU A 29 10.29 10.34 -9.89
CA LEU A 29 9.04 11.00 -9.49
C LEU A 29 8.28 10.19 -8.44
N GLY A 30 8.25 8.86 -8.55
CA GLY A 30 7.57 7.99 -7.58
C GLY A 30 8.21 8.04 -6.20
N VAL A 31 9.55 7.99 -6.15
CA VAL A 31 10.30 8.11 -4.89
C VAL A 31 10.10 9.49 -4.28
N LEU A 32 10.22 10.56 -5.08
CA LEU A 32 10.00 11.93 -4.62
C LEU A 32 8.58 12.16 -4.12
N ALA A 33 7.57 11.63 -4.82
CA ALA A 33 6.18 11.74 -4.42
C ALA A 33 5.89 10.94 -3.14
N THR A 34 6.50 9.77 -2.97
CA THR A 34 6.39 8.97 -1.73
C THR A 34 6.98 9.72 -0.54
N LEU A 35 8.21 10.24 -0.67
CA LEU A 35 8.88 10.99 0.39
C LEU A 35 8.14 12.28 0.72
N SER A 36 7.71 13.03 -0.30
CA SER A 36 6.96 14.27 -0.13
C SER A 36 5.60 14.03 0.55
N GLY A 37 4.91 12.94 0.20
CA GLY A 37 3.66 12.54 0.84
C GLY A 37 3.85 12.13 2.30
N ALA A 38 4.91 11.38 2.60
CA ALA A 38 5.25 11.02 3.98
C ALA A 38 5.56 12.25 4.83
N LEU A 39 6.38 13.17 4.32
CA LEU A 39 6.71 14.44 4.99
C LEU A 39 5.45 15.30 5.22
N ALA A 40 4.58 15.41 4.22
CA ALA A 40 3.33 16.14 4.34
C ALA A 40 2.42 15.54 5.43
N MET A 41 2.29 14.21 5.48
CA MET A 41 1.51 13.52 6.51
C MET A 41 2.10 13.69 7.92
N MET A 42 3.44 13.72 8.06
CA MET A 42 4.08 13.99 9.34
C MET A 42 3.76 15.39 9.87
N ILE A 43 3.69 16.38 8.99
CA ILE A 43 3.29 17.75 9.34
C ILE A 43 1.79 17.81 9.67
N ILE A 44 0.93 17.19 8.87
CA ILE A 44 -0.53 17.17 9.07
C ILE A 44 -0.91 16.47 10.39
N SER A 45 -0.25 15.36 10.71
CA SER A 45 -0.51 14.60 11.94
C SER A 45 0.03 15.27 13.21
N GLY A 46 0.78 16.37 13.08
CA GLY A 46 1.36 17.07 14.22
C GLY A 46 2.40 16.24 14.97
N SER A 47 3.09 15.30 14.29
CA SER A 47 4.06 14.44 14.95
C SER A 47 5.19 15.26 15.58
N THR A 48 5.72 14.82 16.71
CA THR A 48 6.85 15.46 17.40
C THR A 48 8.16 15.42 16.60
N LEU A 49 8.22 14.57 15.57
CA LEU A 49 9.41 14.36 14.76
C LEU A 49 9.62 15.45 13.70
N LEU A 50 8.55 16.12 13.25
CA LEU A 50 8.64 17.07 12.15
C LEU A 50 7.62 18.19 12.34
N GLN A 51 8.11 19.32 12.87
CA GLN A 51 7.35 20.54 13.10
C GLN A 51 7.99 21.69 12.33
N ILE A 52 7.15 22.57 11.79
CA ILE A 52 7.61 23.79 11.15
C ILE A 52 7.91 24.80 12.25
N ASN A 53 9.14 25.32 12.28
CA ASN A 53 9.54 26.35 13.24
C ASN A 53 8.68 27.61 13.02
N GLU A 54 8.13 28.18 14.09
CA GLU A 54 7.30 29.41 14.06
C GLU A 54 8.06 30.62 13.46
N ASN A 55 9.39 30.66 13.62
CA ASN A 55 10.23 31.71 13.04
C ASN A 55 10.55 31.48 11.56
N PHE A 56 10.09 30.37 10.97
CA PHE A 56 10.35 30.10 9.56
C PHE A 56 9.54 31.06 8.68
N PRO A 57 10.19 31.78 7.73
CA PRO A 57 9.50 32.74 6.87
C PRO A 57 8.30 32.12 6.16
N ILE A 58 7.14 32.79 6.26
CA ILE A 58 5.88 32.45 5.59
C ILE A 58 5.21 31.17 6.12
N LEU A 59 5.93 30.05 6.24
CA LEU A 59 5.37 28.75 6.65
C LEU A 59 5.17 28.62 8.17
N GLY A 60 5.98 29.31 8.97
CA GLY A 60 5.87 29.32 10.44
C GLY A 60 4.78 30.26 10.96
N GLN A 61 4.21 31.09 10.10
CA GLN A 61 3.20 32.08 10.49
C GLN A 61 1.79 31.53 10.39
N GLY A 62 1.08 31.52 11.52
CA GLY A 62 -0.32 31.10 11.58
C GLY A 62 -0.54 29.68 11.05
N ASN A 63 -1.55 29.51 10.19
CA ASN A 63 -1.92 28.19 9.67
C ASN A 63 -1.22 27.82 8.34
N ASN A 64 -0.26 28.63 7.89
CA ASN A 64 0.36 28.50 6.57
C ASN A 64 1.13 27.19 6.41
N GLY A 65 1.78 26.70 7.46
CA GLY A 65 2.50 25.43 7.44
C GLY A 65 1.58 24.22 7.19
N ILE A 66 0.37 24.25 7.77
CA ILE A 66 -0.64 23.20 7.57
C ILE A 66 -1.20 23.28 6.15
N ILE A 67 -1.49 24.48 5.64
CA ILE A 67 -1.95 24.69 4.26
C ILE A 67 -0.92 24.17 3.27
N PHE A 68 0.37 24.49 3.47
CA PHE A 68 1.46 23.98 2.65
C PHE A 68 1.52 22.45 2.65
N ALA A 69 1.40 21.82 3.83
CA ALA A 69 1.42 20.36 3.93
C ALA A 69 0.27 19.70 3.15
N TRP A 70 -0.94 20.25 3.21
CA TRP A 70 -2.06 19.75 2.41
C TRP A 70 -1.85 19.91 0.89
N VAL A 71 -1.28 21.02 0.45
CA VAL A 71 -0.93 21.24 -0.97
C VAL A 71 0.15 20.26 -1.40
N LEU A 72 1.21 20.10 -0.61
CA LEU A 72 2.29 19.15 -0.86
C LEU A 72 1.76 17.71 -0.93
N PHE A 73 0.86 17.34 -0.02
CA PHE A 73 0.21 16.03 0.01
C PHE A 73 -0.61 15.78 -1.26
N ALA A 74 -1.42 16.75 -1.68
CA ALA A 74 -2.21 16.64 -2.90
C ALA A 74 -1.32 16.42 -4.14
N ILE A 75 -0.27 17.24 -4.30
CA ILE A 75 0.70 17.10 -5.41
C ILE A 75 1.40 15.73 -5.36
N SER A 76 1.75 15.27 -4.17
CA SER A 76 2.37 13.95 -3.96
C SER A 76 1.45 12.80 -4.38
N ILE A 77 0.15 12.87 -4.05
CA ILE A 77 -0.84 11.89 -4.51
C ILE A 77 -0.93 11.90 -6.03
N PHE A 78 -1.02 13.07 -6.67
CA PHE A 78 -1.05 13.16 -8.13
C PHE A 78 0.21 12.56 -8.76
N GLY A 79 1.38 12.86 -8.22
CA GLY A 79 2.65 12.27 -8.65
C GLY A 79 2.66 10.75 -8.53
N LEU A 80 2.20 10.21 -7.39
CA LEU A 80 2.07 8.76 -7.19
C LEU A 80 1.11 8.13 -8.19
N ILE A 81 -0.06 8.73 -8.41
CA ILE A 81 -1.03 8.22 -9.39
C ILE A 81 -0.40 8.18 -10.78
N LEU A 82 0.28 9.24 -11.23
CA LEU A 82 0.90 9.28 -12.55
C LEU A 82 1.98 8.20 -12.74
N VAL A 83 2.75 7.90 -11.69
CA VAL A 83 3.80 6.89 -11.73
C VAL A 83 3.22 5.48 -11.64
N VAL A 84 2.17 5.30 -10.85
CA VAL A 84 1.57 3.98 -10.61
C VAL A 84 0.60 3.59 -11.73
N TYR A 85 -0.10 4.54 -12.34
CA TYR A 85 -1.06 4.33 -13.43
C TYR A 85 -0.58 3.41 -14.57
N PRO A 86 0.62 3.59 -15.16
CA PRO A 86 1.10 2.73 -16.23
C PRO A 86 1.31 1.26 -15.80
N PHE A 87 1.50 0.96 -14.52
CA PHE A 87 1.57 -0.43 -14.03
C PHE A 87 0.18 -1.09 -14.00
N PHE A 88 -0.88 -0.33 -13.73
CA PHE A 88 -2.23 -0.87 -13.69
C PHE A 88 -2.86 -1.07 -15.07
N LEU A 89 -2.49 -0.24 -16.06
CA LEU A 89 -2.94 -0.36 -17.45
C LEU A 89 -2.83 -1.80 -18.04
N PRO A 90 -1.67 -2.48 -17.97
CA PRO A 90 -1.54 -3.87 -18.42
C PRO A 90 -2.23 -4.88 -17.50
N ALA A 91 -2.46 -4.55 -16.22
CA ALA A 91 -3.17 -5.43 -15.30
C ALA A 91 -4.69 -5.46 -15.56
N ILE A 92 -5.29 -4.37 -16.07
CA ILE A 92 -6.73 -4.30 -16.39
C ILE A 92 -7.21 -5.46 -17.30
N PRO A 93 -6.59 -5.75 -18.47
CA PRO A 93 -7.01 -6.87 -19.30
C PRO A 93 -6.78 -8.23 -18.62
N GLU A 94 -5.83 -8.36 -17.70
CA GLU A 94 -5.64 -9.58 -16.91
C GLU A 94 -6.74 -9.77 -15.87
N LEU A 95 -7.17 -8.70 -15.20
CA LEU A 95 -8.32 -8.73 -14.27
C LEU A 95 -9.62 -9.16 -14.97
N LYS A 96 -9.76 -8.85 -16.25
CA LYS A 96 -10.91 -9.30 -17.07
C LYS A 96 -10.86 -10.80 -17.39
N LYS A 97 -9.69 -11.44 -17.34
CA LYS A 97 -9.56 -12.90 -17.54
C LYS A 97 -9.90 -13.68 -16.27
N ILE A 98 -9.99 -13.01 -15.12
CA ILE A 98 -10.36 -13.64 -13.86
C ILE A 98 -11.82 -14.11 -13.96
N THR A 99 -12.04 -15.39 -13.68
CA THR A 99 -13.38 -15.98 -13.58
C THR A 99 -14.00 -15.60 -12.24
N TRP A 100 -14.63 -14.42 -12.21
CA TRP A 100 -15.32 -13.95 -11.02
C TRP A 100 -16.45 -14.91 -10.63
N PRO A 101 -16.62 -15.22 -9.33
CA PRO A 101 -17.72 -16.04 -8.86
C PRO A 101 -19.05 -15.35 -9.18
N SER A 102 -20.02 -16.13 -9.65
CA SER A 102 -21.38 -15.62 -9.79
C SER A 102 -21.95 -15.22 -8.43
N TRP A 103 -22.86 -14.25 -8.41
CA TRP A 103 -23.49 -13.77 -7.17
C TRP A 103 -24.00 -14.89 -6.24
N PRO A 104 -24.65 -15.96 -6.74
CA PRO A 104 -25.07 -17.07 -5.89
C PRO A 104 -23.90 -17.83 -5.26
N LYS A 105 -22.80 -18.06 -5.99
CA LYS A 105 -21.60 -18.73 -5.47
C LYS A 105 -20.88 -17.87 -4.43
N PHE A 106 -20.83 -16.56 -4.66
CA PHE A 106 -20.26 -15.63 -3.69
C PHE A 106 -21.04 -15.64 -2.37
N LEU A 107 -22.37 -15.62 -2.42
CA LEU A 107 -23.22 -15.74 -1.24
C LEU A 107 -23.05 -17.09 -0.52
N ASP A 108 -23.03 -18.22 -1.25
CA ASP A 108 -22.84 -19.54 -0.65
C ASP A 108 -21.52 -19.63 0.12
N HIS A 109 -20.41 -19.19 -0.49
CA HIS A 109 -19.11 -19.15 0.17
C HIS A 109 -19.07 -18.15 1.32
N GLY A 110 -19.65 -16.96 1.15
CA GLY A 110 -19.71 -15.94 2.20
C GLY A 110 -20.47 -16.40 3.44
N VAL A 111 -21.64 -17.03 3.24
CA VAL A 111 -22.45 -17.60 4.34
C VAL A 111 -21.69 -18.72 5.04
N ARG A 112 -21.02 -19.61 4.31
CA ARG A 112 -20.24 -20.69 4.91
C ARG A 112 -19.10 -20.16 5.79
N VAL A 113 -18.41 -19.10 5.35
CA VAL A 113 -17.36 -18.44 6.15
C VAL A 113 -17.95 -17.78 7.39
N LEU A 114 -19.09 -17.09 7.27
CA LEU A 114 -19.77 -16.48 8.42
C LEU A 114 -20.19 -17.52 9.45
N ILE A 115 -20.78 -18.64 9.02
CA ILE A 115 -21.15 -19.75 9.91
C ILE A 115 -19.92 -20.29 10.64
N PHE A 116 -18.82 -20.54 9.92
CA PHE A 116 -17.56 -20.98 10.54
C PHE A 116 -17.05 -19.97 11.57
N LEU A 117 -17.08 -18.69 11.25
CA LEU A 117 -16.64 -17.61 12.15
C LEU A 117 -17.49 -17.55 13.42
N PHE A 118 -18.82 -17.69 13.30
CA PHE A 118 -19.71 -17.73 14.46
C PHE A 118 -19.47 -18.96 15.34
N ILE A 119 -19.26 -20.14 14.74
CA ILE A 119 -18.94 -21.36 15.50
C ILE A 119 -17.62 -21.19 16.25
N LEU A 120 -16.57 -20.72 15.57
CA LEU A 120 -15.25 -20.52 16.17
C LEU A 120 -15.30 -19.49 17.30
N THR A 121 -15.94 -18.35 17.06
CA THR A 121 -16.12 -17.29 18.06
C THR A 121 -16.92 -17.80 19.25
N GLY A 122 -18.02 -18.52 19.01
CA GLY A 122 -18.83 -19.11 20.07
C GLY A 122 -18.06 -20.14 20.90
N MET A 123 -17.22 -20.97 20.27
CA MET A 123 -16.36 -21.91 20.97
C MET A 123 -15.34 -21.18 21.86
N LEU A 124 -14.68 -20.14 21.35
CA LEU A 124 -13.74 -19.33 22.13
C LEU A 124 -14.45 -18.66 23.33
N LEU A 125 -15.62 -18.06 23.11
CA LEU A 125 -16.41 -17.48 24.20
C LEU A 125 -16.82 -18.51 25.26
N LEU A 126 -17.19 -19.73 24.85
CA LEU A 126 -17.50 -20.80 25.79
C LEU A 126 -16.26 -21.18 26.62
N TYR A 127 -15.09 -21.27 25.99
CA TYR A 127 -13.84 -21.51 26.72
C TYR A 127 -13.53 -20.37 27.68
N ASP A 128 -13.66 -19.12 27.26
CA ASP A 128 -13.42 -17.96 28.13
C ASP A 128 -14.35 -18.01 29.35
N ILE A 129 -15.65 -18.25 29.16
CA ILE A 129 -16.63 -18.37 30.25
C ILE A 129 -16.27 -19.54 31.18
N LEU A 130 -15.91 -20.71 30.63
CA LEU A 130 -15.54 -21.88 31.44
C LEU A 130 -14.26 -21.63 32.25
N ILE A 131 -13.24 -21.05 31.63
CA ILE A 131 -11.97 -20.73 32.29
C ILE A 131 -12.22 -19.72 33.40
N ILE A 132 -12.95 -18.64 33.14
CA ILE A 132 -13.27 -17.64 34.16
C ILE A 132 -14.07 -18.27 35.31
N ARG A 133 -15.03 -19.15 35.03
CA ARG A 133 -15.85 -19.76 36.07
C ARG A 133 -15.13 -20.84 36.88
N LEU A 134 -14.14 -21.52 36.31
CA LEU A 134 -13.40 -22.60 36.98
C LEU A 134 -12.12 -22.10 37.67
N LEU A 135 -11.40 -21.16 37.06
CA LEU A 135 -10.13 -20.63 37.55
C LEU A 135 -10.24 -19.20 38.10
N GLY A 136 -11.28 -18.45 37.76
CA GLY A 136 -11.48 -17.10 38.29
C GLY A 136 -11.84 -17.07 39.77
N ASP A 137 -12.36 -18.17 40.34
CA ASP A 137 -12.56 -18.33 41.79
C ASP A 137 -11.27 -18.82 42.51
N ILE A 138 -10.20 -19.16 41.77
CA ILE A 138 -8.93 -19.70 42.31
C ILE A 138 -7.85 -18.58 42.47
N LEU A 139 -8.08 -17.39 41.91
CA LEU A 139 -7.22 -16.20 42.02
C LEU A 139 -7.89 -15.11 42.86
#